data_AF-A0A2U2AJM9-F1
#
_entry.id   AF-A0A2U2AJM9-F1
#
_cell.length_a   1.000
_cell.length_b   1.000
_cell.length_c   1.000
_cell.angle_alpha   90.00
_cell.angle_beta   90.00
_cell.angle_gamma   90.00
#
_symmetry.space_group_name_H-M   'P 1'
#
loop_
_entity.id
_entity.type
_entity.pdbx_description
1 polymer ?
#
loop_
_entity_poly.entity_id
_entity_poly.type
_entity_poly.pdbx_seq_one_letter_code
_entity_poly.pdbx_strand_id
1 'polypeptide(L)'
;MSGIYDSYYGGISVDDWEHFALDFLCELGFSVISGAAMGPDGGKDGVVWYEGKTYIVSCKHYIQSGRSVGVSEEHSILDRIAHHGANGFIGFYSTSVSQTLQDRFLGLNKEGYHCIYFDKYKISEYLPRVRSTLLQKYGSPKNFKYMMNVEEYECAPLNCLVCGTDVLTDSMIPLATAMIALNIDNQLKYIYGCKHCLNVNDLGSVGVWESLHFEQLLGWNNYVNSFVAQHPTSPNFYFHKNSFDTAILQRMYPATWGTWLGY
;
A
#
# COMPACT_ATOMS: atom_id res chain seq x y z
N MET A 1 -0.34 13.91 13.16
CA MET A 1 -0.03 12.47 13.00
C MET A 1 0.37 12.24 11.56
N SER A 2 1.51 11.60 11.31
CA SER A 2 1.91 11.14 9.98
C SER A 2 0.91 10.06 9.54
N GLY A 3 0.17 10.28 8.46
CA GLY A 3 -0.73 9.28 7.90
C GLY A 3 0.05 8.09 7.36
N ILE A 4 -0.61 6.94 7.16
CA ILE A 4 0.03 5.72 6.63
C ILE A 4 0.73 5.95 5.28
N TYR A 5 0.19 6.84 4.46
CA TYR A 5 0.78 7.21 3.18
C TYR A 5 2.03 8.09 3.33
N ASP A 6 2.10 8.95 4.33
CA ASP A 6 3.33 9.72 4.62
C ASP A 6 4.46 8.75 5.00
N SER A 7 4.16 7.70 5.78
CA SER A 7 5.11 6.61 6.07
C SER A 7 5.48 5.81 4.82
N TYR A 8 4.52 5.59 3.90
CA TYR A 8 4.75 4.89 2.63
C TYR A 8 5.73 5.67 1.76
N TYR A 9 5.45 6.96 1.52
CA TYR A 9 6.35 7.84 0.79
C TYR A 9 7.73 7.89 1.45
N GLY A 10 7.81 7.96 2.78
CA GLY A 10 9.08 7.97 3.51
C GLY A 10 9.92 6.69 3.38
N GLY A 11 9.34 5.58 2.92
CA GLY A 11 10.03 4.33 2.61
C GLY A 11 10.64 4.28 1.21
N ILE A 12 10.21 5.15 0.30
CA ILE A 12 10.69 5.21 -1.08
C ILE A 12 11.98 6.04 -1.12
N SER A 13 13.00 5.56 -1.84
CA SER A 13 14.24 6.33 -2.05
C SER A 13 14.01 7.51 -3.00
N VAL A 14 14.95 8.45 -3.09
CA VAL A 14 14.83 9.58 -4.03
C VAL A 14 14.77 9.09 -5.48
N ASP A 15 15.65 8.15 -5.83
CA ASP A 15 15.71 7.58 -7.18
C ASP A 15 14.44 6.77 -7.50
N ASP A 16 13.95 5.99 -6.52
CA ASP A 16 12.72 5.22 -6.67
C ASP A 16 11.46 6.11 -6.72
N TRP A 17 11.50 7.31 -6.13
CA TRP A 17 10.38 8.24 -6.17
C TRP A 17 10.06 8.70 -7.59
N GLU A 18 11.09 8.88 -8.42
CA GLU A 18 10.93 9.25 -9.82
C GLU A 18 10.30 8.12 -10.64
N HIS A 19 10.76 6.89 -10.41
CA HIS A 19 10.18 5.70 -11.03
C HIS A 19 8.73 5.47 -10.57
N PHE A 20 8.46 5.63 -9.27
CA PHE A 20 7.13 5.57 -8.69
C PHE A 20 6.19 6.60 -9.33
N ALA A 21 6.64 7.84 -9.54
CA ALA A 21 5.86 8.88 -10.17
C ALA A 21 5.42 8.49 -11.59
N LEU A 22 6.33 7.95 -12.40
CA LEU A 22 6.03 7.57 -13.78
C LEU A 22 5.06 6.40 -13.85
N ASP A 23 5.30 5.36 -13.06
CA ASP A 23 4.39 4.22 -13.02
C ASP A 23 3.01 4.59 -12.44
N PHE A 24 2.97 5.46 -11.43
CA PHE A 24 1.71 6.01 -10.90
C PHE A 24 0.94 6.78 -11.97
N LEU A 25 1.62 7.60 -12.78
CA LEU A 25 0.98 8.27 -13.91
C LEU A 25 0.47 7.26 -14.95
N CYS A 26 1.17 6.15 -15.19
CA CYS A 26 0.65 5.08 -16.03
C CYS A 26 -0.66 4.46 -15.51
N GLU A 27 -0.80 4.29 -14.20
CA GLU A 27 -2.06 3.83 -13.58
C GLU A 27 -3.21 4.82 -13.81
N LEU A 28 -2.89 6.11 -13.95
CA LEU A 28 -3.85 7.16 -14.30
C LEU A 28 -4.10 7.29 -15.82
N GLY A 29 -3.51 6.42 -16.64
CA GLY A 29 -3.72 6.37 -18.09
C GLY A 29 -2.67 7.12 -18.92
N PHE A 30 -1.60 7.64 -18.31
CA PHE A 30 -0.50 8.27 -19.05
C PHE A 30 0.39 7.21 -19.71
N SER A 31 1.03 7.56 -20.82
CA SER A 31 2.05 6.74 -21.48
C SER A 31 3.44 7.37 -21.30
N VAL A 32 4.42 6.63 -20.78
CA VAL A 32 5.79 7.14 -20.65
C VAL A 32 6.44 7.21 -22.04
N ILE A 33 6.92 8.40 -22.41
CA ILE A 33 7.71 8.62 -23.63
C ILE A 33 9.20 8.42 -23.33
N SER A 34 9.66 8.99 -22.21
CA SER A 34 11.04 8.82 -21.73
C SER A 34 11.07 8.79 -20.21
N GLY A 35 11.78 7.80 -19.65
CA GLY A 35 11.94 7.63 -18.21
C GLY A 35 12.93 8.59 -17.56
N ALA A 36 13.12 8.44 -16.25
CA ALA A 36 14.17 9.11 -15.49
C ALA A 36 15.55 8.71 -16.04
N ALA A 37 16.36 9.69 -16.44
CA ALA A 37 17.70 9.43 -16.96
C ALA A 37 18.70 9.34 -15.79
N MET A 38 19.46 8.26 -15.70
CA MET A 38 20.63 8.21 -14.81
C MET A 38 21.75 9.10 -15.37
N GLY A 39 21.85 10.35 -14.92
CA GLY A 39 22.95 11.25 -15.31
C GLY A 39 22.68 12.74 -15.04
N PRO A 40 23.71 13.59 -15.16
CA PRO A 40 23.62 15.01 -14.86
C PRO A 40 23.00 15.77 -16.04
N ASP A 41 21.71 15.58 -16.31
CA ASP A 41 21.07 16.19 -17.47
C ASP A 41 19.82 17.01 -17.10
N GLY A 42 20.03 18.33 -16.97
CA GLY A 42 19.01 19.36 -17.23
C GLY A 42 17.74 19.40 -16.38
N GLY A 43 17.61 18.58 -15.32
CA GLY A 43 16.43 18.54 -14.46
C GLY A 43 15.23 17.86 -15.12
N LYS A 44 15.44 16.73 -15.81
CA LYS A 44 14.39 15.94 -16.47
C LYS A 44 14.15 14.65 -15.71
N ASP A 45 13.05 14.58 -14.98
CA ASP A 45 12.71 13.38 -14.19
C ASP A 45 11.84 12.41 -15.04
N GLY A 46 11.16 12.92 -16.09
CA GLY A 46 10.57 12.10 -17.16
C GLY A 46 9.69 12.89 -18.14
N VAL A 47 9.23 12.23 -19.21
CA VAL A 47 8.25 12.77 -20.17
C VAL A 47 7.13 11.78 -20.38
N VAL A 48 5.88 12.25 -20.27
CA VAL A 48 4.69 11.42 -20.44
C VAL A 48 3.75 12.02 -21.49
N TRP A 49 2.91 11.16 -22.06
CA TRP A 49 1.87 11.51 -23.02
C TRP A 49 0.50 11.18 -22.44
N TYR A 50 -0.47 12.07 -22.62
CA TYR A 50 -1.86 11.85 -22.25
C TYR A 50 -2.79 12.67 -23.15
N GLU A 51 -3.79 12.00 -23.73
CA GLU A 51 -4.83 12.62 -24.56
C GLU A 51 -4.30 13.61 -25.63
N GLY A 52 -3.27 13.20 -26.37
CA GLY A 52 -2.68 14.00 -27.45
C GLY A 52 -1.72 15.10 -26.98
N LYS A 53 -1.43 15.19 -25.68
CA LYS A 53 -0.51 16.18 -25.10
C LYS A 53 0.70 15.50 -24.45
N THR A 54 1.85 16.14 -24.56
CA THR A 54 3.11 15.73 -23.91
C THR A 54 3.39 16.60 -22.69
N TYR A 55 3.94 15.99 -21.64
CA TYR A 55 4.19 16.64 -20.37
C TYR A 55 5.59 16.34 -19.87
N ILE A 56 6.25 17.37 -19.36
CA ILE A 56 7.45 17.19 -18.54
C ILE A 56 7.03 16.86 -17.12
N VAL A 57 7.60 15.81 -16.55
CA VAL A 57 7.38 15.41 -15.16
C VAL A 57 8.56 15.91 -14.33
N SER A 58 8.24 16.57 -13.22
CA SER A 58 9.20 17.04 -12.21
C SER A 58 8.85 16.42 -10.87
N CYS A 59 9.76 15.64 -10.34
CA CYS A 59 9.64 14.88 -9.12
C CYS A 59 10.39 15.62 -8.00
N LYS A 60 9.75 15.81 -6.84
CA LYS A 60 10.40 16.34 -5.64
C LYS A 60 10.04 15.51 -4.43
N HIS A 61 11.06 14.89 -3.83
CA HIS A 61 10.91 14.00 -2.69
C HIS A 61 11.42 14.65 -1.40
N TYR A 62 10.57 15.42 -0.73
CA TYR A 62 10.91 16.17 0.49
C TYR A 62 10.25 15.64 1.76
N ILE A 63 9.67 14.43 1.72
CA ILE A 63 8.92 13.85 2.85
C ILE A 63 9.74 13.80 4.14
N GLN A 64 11.04 13.52 4.05
CA GLN A 64 11.93 13.47 5.22
C GLN A 64 12.13 14.84 5.88
N SER A 65 12.19 15.91 5.07
CA SER A 65 12.35 17.28 5.56
C SER A 65 11.02 17.93 5.96
N GLY A 66 9.90 17.41 5.47
CA GLY A 66 8.57 18.03 5.59
C GLY A 66 8.42 19.36 4.83
N ARG A 67 9.45 19.79 4.08
CA ARG A 67 9.46 21.05 3.33
C ARG A 67 8.44 21.02 2.20
N SER A 68 7.61 22.05 2.11
CA SER A 68 6.73 22.27 0.96
C SER A 68 7.52 22.63 -0.29
N VAL A 69 7.07 22.17 -1.45
CA VAL A 69 7.66 22.54 -2.75
C VAL A 69 7.19 23.95 -3.12
N GLY A 70 8.15 24.83 -3.37
CA GLY A 70 7.89 26.23 -3.70
C GLY A 70 8.39 26.62 -5.09
N VAL A 71 8.15 27.87 -5.47
CA VAL A 71 8.60 28.45 -6.75
C VAL A 71 10.12 28.34 -6.91
N SER A 72 10.87 28.37 -5.80
CA SER A 72 12.31 28.20 -5.80
C SER A 72 12.79 26.82 -6.26
N GLU A 73 11.91 25.83 -6.19
CA GLU A 73 12.27 24.46 -6.56
C GLU A 73 11.85 24.15 -7.99
N GLU A 74 11.07 25.06 -8.61
CA GLU A 74 10.49 24.93 -9.94
C GLU A 74 10.71 26.20 -10.78
N HIS A 75 11.95 26.68 -10.81
CA HIS A 75 12.29 27.97 -11.42
C HIS A 75 11.99 28.07 -12.93
N SER A 76 12.20 26.98 -13.68
CA SER A 76 12.30 27.01 -15.15
C SER A 76 11.20 26.23 -15.88
N ILE A 77 9.96 26.22 -15.36
CA ILE A 77 8.83 25.45 -15.94
C ILE A 77 8.67 25.71 -17.45
N LEU A 78 8.59 26.99 -17.85
CA LEU A 78 8.39 27.35 -19.27
C LEU A 78 9.58 26.95 -20.15
N ASP A 79 10.81 27.19 -19.67
CA ASP A 79 12.02 26.82 -20.41
C ASP A 79 12.09 25.31 -20.60
N ARG A 80 11.70 24.52 -19.59
CA ARG A 80 11.62 23.05 -19.68
C ARG A 80 10.54 22.61 -20.67
N ILE A 81 9.36 23.23 -20.65
CA ILE A 81 8.31 22.94 -21.64
C ILE A 81 8.85 23.21 -23.06
N ALA A 82 9.42 24.38 -23.30
CA ALA A 82 9.92 24.80 -24.60
C ALA A 82 11.10 23.94 -25.09
N HIS A 83 12.10 23.70 -24.23
CA HIS A 83 13.30 22.93 -24.55
C HIS A 83 12.99 21.50 -25.01
N HIS A 84 11.87 20.93 -24.55
CA HIS A 84 11.42 19.60 -24.93
C HIS A 84 10.29 19.55 -25.94
N GLY A 85 9.78 20.71 -26.38
CA GLY A 85 8.58 20.75 -27.21
C GLY A 85 7.36 20.13 -26.53
N ALA A 86 7.27 20.19 -25.20
CA ALA A 86 6.14 19.66 -24.46
C ALA A 86 4.93 20.60 -24.53
N ASN A 87 3.74 20.08 -24.22
CA ASN A 87 2.51 20.89 -24.12
C ASN A 87 2.21 21.34 -22.69
N GLY A 88 2.85 20.71 -21.71
CA GLY A 88 2.53 20.93 -20.31
C GLY A 88 3.59 20.43 -19.34
N PHE A 89 3.25 20.57 -18.07
CA PHE A 89 4.12 20.29 -16.94
C PHE A 89 3.35 19.56 -15.84
N ILE A 90 3.97 18.55 -15.24
CA ILE A 90 3.41 17.81 -14.11
C ILE A 90 4.41 17.88 -12.96
N GLY A 91 3.98 18.52 -11.87
CA GLY A 91 4.68 18.43 -10.59
C GLY A 91 4.26 17.19 -9.81
N PHE A 92 5.19 16.35 -9.41
CA PHE A 92 4.94 15.14 -8.61
C PHE A 92 5.71 15.17 -7.29
N TYR A 93 5.01 15.47 -6.20
CA TYR A 93 5.64 15.93 -4.97
C TYR A 93 5.21 15.10 -3.77
N SER A 94 6.19 14.63 -2.99
CA SER A 94 5.94 13.86 -1.77
C SER A 94 5.49 14.73 -0.58
N THR A 95 5.37 16.05 -0.77
CA THR A 95 4.93 17.03 0.24
C THR A 95 3.93 18.01 -0.39
N SER A 96 3.38 18.91 0.42
CA SER A 96 2.47 19.97 -0.05
C SER A 96 3.17 20.99 -0.95
N VAL A 97 2.39 21.64 -1.81
CA VAL A 97 2.84 22.75 -2.67
C VAL A 97 2.56 24.09 -1.99
N SER A 98 3.50 25.03 -2.05
CA SER A 98 3.28 26.37 -1.53
C SER A 98 2.21 27.13 -2.33
N GLN A 99 1.46 28.03 -1.67
CA GLN A 99 0.42 28.82 -2.34
C GLN A 99 0.95 29.55 -3.56
N THR A 100 2.14 30.14 -3.48
CA THR A 100 2.77 30.87 -4.58
C THR A 100 3.05 29.97 -5.79
N LEU A 101 3.44 28.70 -5.59
CA LEU A 101 3.64 27.78 -6.71
C LEU A 101 2.30 27.33 -7.30
N GLN A 102 1.26 27.16 -6.48
CA GLN A 102 -0.09 26.91 -6.97
C GLN A 102 -0.60 28.07 -7.84
N ASP A 103 -0.44 29.31 -7.37
CA ASP A 103 -0.81 30.51 -8.11
C ASP A 103 -0.04 30.62 -9.44
N ARG A 104 1.25 30.23 -9.45
CA ARG A 104 2.06 30.17 -10.67
C ARG A 104 1.50 29.16 -11.68
N PHE A 105 1.12 27.96 -11.25
CA PHE A 105 0.49 26.99 -12.15
C PHE A 105 -0.86 27.50 -12.69
N LEU A 106 -1.67 28.14 -11.85
CA LEU A 106 -2.92 28.76 -12.30
C LEU A 106 -2.69 29.87 -13.32
N GLY A 107 -1.64 30.69 -13.14
CA GLY A 107 -1.22 31.71 -14.11
C GLY A 107 -0.84 31.09 -15.46
N LEU A 108 0.05 30.10 -15.45
CA LEU A 108 0.49 29.40 -16.67
C LEU A 108 -0.69 28.72 -17.40
N ASN A 109 -1.65 28.17 -16.65
CA ASN A 109 -2.85 27.58 -17.24
C ASN A 109 -3.73 28.61 -17.95
N LYS A 110 -3.82 29.83 -17.42
CA LYS A 110 -4.53 30.94 -18.09
C LYS A 110 -3.83 31.40 -19.37
N GLU A 111 -2.52 31.21 -19.47
CA GLU A 111 -1.72 31.50 -20.67
C GLU A 111 -1.77 30.37 -21.71
N GLY A 112 -2.46 29.26 -21.42
CA GLY A 112 -2.68 28.16 -22.36
C GLY A 112 -1.73 26.97 -22.21
N TYR A 113 -0.80 27.01 -21.24
CA TYR A 113 0.00 25.84 -20.87
C TYR A 113 -0.82 24.85 -20.06
N HIS A 114 -0.47 23.56 -20.07
CA HIS A 114 -1.17 22.56 -19.25
C HIS A 114 -0.30 22.13 -18.05
N CYS A 115 -0.33 22.92 -16.99
CA CYS A 115 0.44 22.72 -15.76
C CYS A 115 -0.45 22.16 -14.65
N ILE A 116 -0.16 20.93 -14.22
CA ILE A 116 -0.85 20.26 -13.11
C ILE A 116 0.15 19.77 -12.06
N TYR A 117 -0.35 19.39 -10.89
CA TYR A 117 0.47 18.78 -9.85
C TYR A 117 -0.29 17.73 -9.05
N PHE A 118 0.48 16.76 -8.57
CA PHE A 118 0.14 15.76 -7.58
C PHE A 118 0.99 16.02 -6.34
N ASP A 119 0.38 16.52 -5.28
CA ASP A 119 1.03 16.64 -3.98
C ASP A 119 0.67 15.42 -3.11
N LYS A 120 1.24 15.34 -1.91
CA LYS A 120 1.02 14.18 -1.04
C LYS A 120 -0.46 13.86 -0.78
N TYR A 121 -1.33 14.87 -0.76
CA TYR A 121 -2.75 14.68 -0.50
C TYR A 121 -3.44 14.09 -1.74
N LYS A 122 -3.23 14.68 -2.92
CA LYS A 122 -3.75 14.15 -4.18
C LYS A 122 -3.25 12.74 -4.45
N ILE A 123 -1.96 12.48 -4.27
CA ILE A 123 -1.39 11.13 -4.46
C ILE A 123 -2.13 10.15 -3.53
N SER A 124 -2.30 10.51 -2.26
CA SER A 124 -2.99 9.67 -1.26
C SER A 124 -4.46 9.38 -1.60
N GLU A 125 -5.15 10.31 -2.27
CA GLU A 125 -6.53 10.09 -2.75
C GLU A 125 -6.61 9.04 -3.88
N TYR A 126 -5.57 8.94 -4.70
CA TYR A 126 -5.49 7.96 -5.80
C TYR A 126 -4.91 6.62 -5.37
N LEU A 127 -4.05 6.57 -4.35
CA LEU A 127 -3.43 5.33 -3.88
C LEU A 127 -4.41 4.16 -3.64
N PRO A 128 -5.61 4.35 -3.06
CA PRO A 128 -6.60 3.29 -2.93
C PRO A 128 -7.11 2.69 -4.25
N ARG A 129 -6.87 3.36 -5.39
CA ARG A 129 -7.36 2.95 -6.72
C ARG A 129 -6.27 2.36 -7.61
N VAL A 130 -5.02 2.54 -7.20
CA VAL A 130 -3.85 2.07 -7.92
C VAL A 130 -3.66 0.57 -7.69
N ARG A 131 -3.17 -0.15 -8.71
CA ARG A 131 -2.86 -1.58 -8.58
C ARG A 131 -1.84 -1.84 -7.48
N SER A 132 -2.07 -2.91 -6.76
CA SER A 132 -1.22 -3.32 -5.65
C SER A 132 0.19 -3.71 -5.99
N THR A 133 0.38 -4.28 -7.17
CA THR A 133 1.70 -4.60 -7.69
C THR A 133 2.57 -3.35 -7.83
N LEU A 134 1.96 -2.18 -8.09
CA LEU A 134 2.70 -0.92 -8.04
C LEU A 134 3.21 -0.63 -6.63
N LEU A 135 2.33 -0.73 -5.63
CA LEU A 135 2.68 -0.35 -4.27
C LEU A 135 3.75 -1.28 -3.70
N GLN A 136 3.63 -2.58 -3.97
CA GLN A 136 4.64 -3.56 -3.60
C GLN A 136 5.99 -3.32 -4.27
N LYS A 137 6.01 -2.86 -5.54
CA LYS A 137 7.25 -2.58 -6.28
C LYS A 137 8.15 -1.57 -5.57
N TYR A 138 7.54 -0.57 -4.91
CA TYR A 138 8.28 0.51 -4.25
C TYR A 138 8.34 0.37 -2.72
N GLY A 139 7.96 -0.80 -2.20
CA GLY A 139 8.22 -1.21 -0.83
C GLY A 139 7.02 -1.12 0.12
N SER A 140 7.31 -1.23 1.41
CA SER A 140 6.35 -1.10 2.51
C SER A 140 6.58 0.20 3.27
N PRO A 141 5.57 0.74 3.98
CA PRO A 141 5.75 2.00 4.69
C PRO A 141 6.85 1.92 5.75
N LYS A 142 7.66 2.98 5.79
CA LYS A 142 8.75 3.09 6.76
C LYS A 142 8.17 3.09 8.18
N ASN A 143 8.74 2.27 9.05
CA ASN A 143 8.32 2.08 10.44
C ASN A 143 6.90 1.52 10.63
N PHE A 144 6.30 0.92 9.60
CA PHE A 144 4.96 0.36 9.69
C PHE A 144 4.96 -1.11 9.26
N LYS A 145 4.84 -2.03 10.23
CA LYS A 145 4.85 -3.47 9.95
C LYS A 145 3.45 -4.01 9.63
N TYR A 146 2.44 -3.62 10.39
CA TYR A 146 1.09 -4.16 10.29
C TYR A 146 0.02 -3.07 10.48
N MET A 147 -1.08 -3.16 9.73
CA MET A 147 -2.15 -2.16 9.76
C MET A 147 -2.96 -2.19 11.03
N MET A 148 -3.48 -1.04 11.43
CA MET A 148 -4.52 -0.93 12.44
C MET A 148 -5.67 -0.14 11.84
N ASN A 149 -6.77 -0.83 11.56
CA ASN A 149 -7.96 -0.28 10.89
C ASN A 149 -9.02 0.20 11.89
N VAL A 150 -8.72 0.12 13.17
CA VAL A 150 -9.57 0.55 14.30
C VAL A 150 -8.75 1.47 15.18
N GLU A 151 -9.41 2.33 15.94
CA GLU A 151 -8.71 3.13 16.95
C GLU A 151 -8.12 2.21 18.02
N GLU A 152 -6.99 2.60 18.64
CA GLU A 152 -6.24 1.74 19.57
C GLU A 152 -7.11 1.27 20.75
N TYR A 153 -8.05 2.11 21.22
CA TYR A 153 -8.96 1.78 22.32
C TYR A 153 -10.15 0.87 21.90
N GLU A 154 -10.39 0.71 20.59
CA GLU A 154 -11.44 -0.16 20.02
C GLU A 154 -10.89 -1.53 19.59
N CYS A 155 -9.56 -1.68 19.59
CA CYS A 155 -8.90 -2.92 19.18
C CYS A 155 -9.25 -4.07 20.12
N ALA A 156 -9.98 -5.05 19.61
CA ALA A 156 -10.32 -6.29 20.30
C ALA A 156 -9.18 -7.32 20.11
N PRO A 157 -8.61 -7.87 21.19
CA PRO A 157 -7.50 -8.82 21.09
C PRO A 157 -7.96 -10.16 20.50
N LEU A 158 -7.09 -10.82 19.74
CA LEU A 158 -7.28 -12.21 19.33
C LEU A 158 -6.39 -13.10 20.21
N ASN A 159 -6.92 -13.53 21.35
CA ASN A 159 -6.14 -14.32 22.30
C ASN A 159 -5.90 -15.74 21.77
N CYS A 160 -4.64 -16.20 21.81
CA CYS A 160 -4.27 -17.58 21.53
C CYS A 160 -5.11 -18.54 22.37
N LEU A 161 -5.69 -19.56 21.72
CA LEU A 161 -6.56 -20.54 22.37
C LEU A 161 -5.86 -21.41 23.44
N VAL A 162 -4.53 -21.34 23.54
CA VAL A 162 -3.73 -22.14 24.49
C VAL A 162 -3.16 -21.27 25.61
N CYS A 163 -2.42 -20.21 25.27
CA CYS A 163 -1.69 -19.39 26.25
C CYS A 163 -2.35 -18.04 26.56
N GLY A 164 -3.42 -17.67 25.85
CA GLY A 164 -4.13 -16.40 26.06
C GLY A 164 -3.41 -15.15 25.53
N THR A 165 -2.21 -15.27 24.96
CA THR A 165 -1.47 -14.15 24.37
C THR A 165 -2.21 -13.58 23.15
N ASP A 166 -2.35 -12.26 23.07
CA ASP A 166 -2.92 -11.59 21.90
C ASP A 166 -2.01 -11.73 20.67
N VAL A 167 -2.51 -12.41 19.64
CA VAL A 167 -1.76 -12.70 18.43
C VAL A 167 -1.81 -11.59 17.37
N LEU A 168 -2.55 -10.50 17.61
CA LEU A 168 -2.62 -9.34 16.70
C LEU A 168 -1.56 -8.26 16.97
N THR A 169 -0.78 -8.41 18.04
CA THR A 169 0.34 -7.51 18.33
C THR A 169 1.46 -7.66 17.29
N ASP A 170 2.17 -6.56 16.99
CA ASP A 170 3.24 -6.53 15.97
C ASP A 170 4.30 -7.63 16.14
N SER A 171 4.65 -7.96 17.38
CA SER A 171 5.62 -9.01 17.70
C SER A 171 5.07 -10.42 17.49
N MET A 172 3.75 -10.62 17.63
CA MET A 172 3.11 -11.93 17.61
C MET A 172 2.54 -12.33 16.25
N ILE A 173 2.13 -11.38 15.41
CA ILE A 173 1.63 -11.64 14.05
C ILE A 173 2.50 -12.63 13.24
N PRO A 174 3.86 -12.49 13.18
CA PRO A 174 4.67 -13.43 12.40
C PRO A 174 4.80 -14.80 13.08
N LEU A 175 4.52 -14.88 14.38
CA LEU A 175 4.63 -16.07 15.22
C LEU A 175 3.28 -16.76 15.45
N ALA A 176 2.23 -16.35 14.75
CA ALA A 176 0.88 -16.87 14.92
C ALA A 176 0.30 -17.47 13.64
N THR A 177 -0.68 -18.36 13.80
CA THR A 177 -1.33 -19.10 12.70
C THR A 177 -2.77 -19.47 13.06
N ALA A 178 -3.59 -19.69 12.04
CA ALA A 178 -4.84 -20.44 12.11
C ALA A 178 -4.71 -21.73 11.32
N MET A 179 -5.37 -22.79 11.77
CA MET A 179 -5.33 -24.10 11.13
C MET A 179 -6.62 -24.87 11.37
N ILE A 180 -6.85 -25.88 10.53
CA ILE A 180 -7.91 -26.86 10.71
C ILE A 180 -7.31 -28.22 11.07
N ALA A 181 -7.94 -28.95 11.98
CA ALA A 181 -7.51 -30.27 12.40
C ALA A 181 -8.71 -31.16 12.74
N LEU A 182 -8.51 -32.48 12.79
CA LEU A 182 -9.55 -33.41 13.27
C LEU A 182 -9.38 -33.68 14.76
N ASN A 183 -10.50 -33.78 15.47
CA ASN A 183 -10.51 -34.32 16.83
C ASN A 183 -10.59 -35.86 16.83
N ILE A 184 -10.57 -36.45 18.02
CA ILE A 184 -10.71 -37.90 18.22
C ILE A 184 -12.02 -38.48 17.66
N ASP A 185 -13.05 -37.65 17.50
CA ASP A 185 -14.38 -38.02 16.98
C ASP A 185 -14.50 -37.74 15.47
N ASN A 186 -13.39 -37.51 14.76
CA ASN A 186 -13.33 -37.12 13.34
C ASN A 186 -14.15 -35.87 12.98
N GLN A 187 -14.34 -34.97 13.95
CA GLN A 187 -14.93 -33.66 13.73
C GLN A 187 -13.85 -32.61 13.44
N LEU A 188 -14.14 -31.75 12.48
CA LEU A 188 -13.30 -30.63 12.11
C LEU A 188 -13.28 -29.57 13.22
N LYS A 189 -12.08 -29.19 13.64
CA LYS A 189 -11.80 -28.09 14.56
C LYS A 189 -11.11 -26.97 13.79
N TYR A 190 -11.52 -25.74 14.08
CA TYR A 190 -10.80 -24.54 13.68
C TYR A 190 -10.08 -24.02 14.92
N ILE A 191 -8.76 -23.84 14.83
CA ILE A 191 -7.94 -23.34 15.93
C ILE A 191 -6.98 -22.28 15.43
N TYR A 192 -6.63 -21.35 16.31
CA TYR A 192 -5.66 -20.30 16.04
C TYR A 192 -4.88 -19.97 17.30
N GLY A 193 -3.70 -19.37 17.13
CA GLY A 193 -2.81 -19.07 18.24
C GLY A 193 -1.35 -18.97 17.83
N CYS A 194 -0.47 -18.92 18.84
CA CYS A 194 0.97 -18.93 18.64
C CYS A 194 1.40 -20.26 17.99
N LYS A 195 2.26 -20.20 16.97
CA LYS A 195 2.81 -21.37 16.27
C LYS A 195 3.44 -22.38 17.25
N HIS A 196 4.16 -21.90 18.26
CA HIS A 196 4.77 -22.76 19.28
C HIS A 196 3.75 -23.42 20.24
N CYS A 197 2.53 -22.88 20.35
CA CYS A 197 1.46 -23.44 21.18
C CYS A 197 0.66 -24.51 20.43
N LEU A 198 0.53 -24.37 19.12
CA LEU A 198 -0.26 -25.26 18.28
C LEU A 198 0.61 -26.40 17.75
N ASN A 199 0.84 -27.41 18.60
CA ASN A 199 1.50 -28.65 18.21
C ASN A 199 0.44 -29.73 17.92
N VAL A 200 -0.27 -29.58 16.81
CA VAL A 200 -1.27 -30.56 16.35
C VAL A 200 -1.00 -30.94 14.90
N ASN A 201 -1.39 -32.15 14.51
CA ASN A 201 -1.41 -32.53 13.10
C ASN A 201 -2.57 -31.80 12.41
N ASP A 202 -2.26 -30.76 11.67
CA ASP A 202 -3.24 -29.99 10.92
C ASP A 202 -3.51 -30.62 9.55
N LEU A 203 -4.67 -30.25 8.99
CA LEU A 203 -5.08 -30.54 7.62
C LEU A 203 -4.75 -29.35 6.69
N GLY A 204 -4.07 -28.33 7.20
CA GLY A 204 -3.77 -27.08 6.52
C GLY A 204 -3.76 -25.93 7.54
N SER A 205 -2.88 -24.96 7.27
CA SER A 205 -2.67 -23.78 8.09
C SER A 205 -2.48 -22.54 7.24
N VAL A 206 -2.78 -21.38 7.81
CA VAL A 206 -2.44 -20.06 7.29
C VAL A 206 -1.77 -19.25 8.40
N GLY A 207 -0.68 -18.56 8.09
CA GLY A 207 -0.07 -17.61 9.00
C GLY A 207 -0.99 -16.40 9.25
N VAL A 208 -0.98 -15.83 10.46
CA VAL A 208 -1.75 -14.61 10.74
C VAL A 208 -1.32 -13.49 9.79
N TRP A 209 -0.01 -13.33 9.58
CA TRP A 209 0.55 -12.36 8.64
C TRP A 209 0.06 -12.52 7.18
N GLU A 210 -0.05 -13.75 6.68
CA GLU A 210 -0.59 -14.04 5.36
C GLU A 210 -2.07 -13.64 5.28
N SER A 211 -2.84 -13.99 6.30
CA SER A 211 -4.28 -13.68 6.36
C SER A 211 -4.60 -12.19 6.44
N LEU A 212 -3.62 -11.32 6.71
CA LEU A 212 -3.80 -9.87 6.60
C LEU A 212 -3.98 -9.40 5.15
N HIS A 213 -3.64 -10.23 4.16
CA HIS A 213 -3.93 -9.97 2.77
C HIS A 213 -5.31 -10.55 2.40
N PHE A 214 -6.21 -9.71 1.90
CA PHE A 214 -7.60 -10.10 1.61
C PHE A 214 -7.70 -11.37 0.73
N GLU A 215 -6.90 -11.46 -0.32
CA GLU A 215 -6.88 -12.61 -1.24
C GLU A 215 -6.45 -13.91 -0.53
N GLN A 216 -5.51 -13.84 0.41
CA GLN A 216 -5.06 -14.99 1.20
C GLN A 216 -6.13 -15.42 2.21
N LEU A 217 -6.79 -14.47 2.90
CA LEU A 217 -7.91 -14.78 3.78
C LEU A 217 -9.08 -15.43 3.03
N LEU A 218 -9.38 -14.93 1.83
CA LEU A 218 -10.41 -15.53 0.96
C LEU A 218 -10.02 -16.94 0.52
N GLY A 219 -8.78 -17.13 0.07
CA GLY A 219 -8.24 -18.43 -0.30
C GLY A 219 -8.30 -19.43 0.85
N TRP A 220 -7.88 -19.03 2.04
CA TRP A 220 -7.98 -19.82 3.26
C TRP A 220 -9.43 -20.19 3.60
N ASN A 221 -10.35 -19.24 3.52
CA ASN A 221 -11.77 -19.49 3.78
C ASN A 221 -12.37 -20.49 2.79
N ASN A 222 -12.02 -20.40 1.51
CA ASN A 222 -12.42 -21.38 0.49
C ASN A 222 -11.82 -22.76 0.78
N TYR A 223 -10.55 -22.83 1.18
CA TYR A 223 -9.89 -24.06 1.58
C TYR A 223 -10.61 -24.73 2.75
N VAL A 224 -10.88 -23.99 3.83
CA VAL A 224 -11.59 -24.47 5.01
C VAL A 224 -13.00 -24.97 4.66
N ASN A 225 -13.74 -24.24 3.83
CA ASN A 225 -15.08 -24.64 3.39
C ASN A 225 -15.08 -25.97 2.61
N SER A 226 -14.00 -26.28 1.87
CA SER A 226 -13.87 -27.56 1.17
C SER A 226 -13.83 -28.76 2.12
N PHE A 227 -13.30 -28.58 3.34
CA PHE A 227 -13.27 -29.61 4.39
C PHE A 227 -14.56 -29.69 5.19
N VAL A 228 -15.22 -28.55 5.45
CA VAL A 228 -16.53 -28.49 6.11
C VAL A 228 -17.58 -29.29 5.33
N ALA A 229 -17.48 -29.33 4.00
CA ALA A 229 -18.35 -30.14 3.16
C ALA A 229 -18.16 -31.67 3.33
N GLN A 230 -17.01 -32.10 3.88
CA GLN A 230 -16.61 -33.51 3.97
C GLN A 230 -16.61 -34.06 5.40
N HIS A 231 -16.62 -33.19 6.42
CA HIS A 231 -16.48 -33.58 7.82
C HIS A 231 -17.51 -32.88 8.71
N PRO A 232 -18.05 -33.54 9.75
CA PRO A 232 -18.84 -32.86 10.77
C PRO A 232 -17.98 -31.82 11.49
N THR A 233 -18.56 -30.70 11.91
CA THR A 233 -17.84 -29.65 12.64
C THR A 233 -17.95 -29.86 14.15
N SER A 234 -16.89 -29.53 14.88
CA SER A 234 -16.91 -29.49 16.34
C SER A 234 -17.76 -28.31 16.85
N PRO A 235 -18.29 -28.37 18.10
CA PRO A 235 -19.18 -27.33 18.63
C PRO A 235 -18.64 -25.89 18.56
N ASN A 236 -17.32 -25.71 18.74
CA ASN A 236 -16.69 -24.39 18.76
C ASN A 236 -16.11 -23.98 17.39
N PHE A 237 -16.27 -24.79 16.34
CA PHE A 237 -15.66 -24.54 15.03
C PHE A 237 -16.01 -23.16 14.48
N TYR A 238 -17.31 -22.86 14.35
CA TYR A 238 -17.77 -21.59 13.78
C TYR A 238 -17.48 -20.40 14.70
N PHE A 239 -17.50 -20.62 16.02
CA PHE A 239 -17.13 -19.60 16.98
C PHE A 239 -15.67 -19.18 16.79
N HIS A 240 -14.73 -20.12 16.80
CA HIS A 240 -13.30 -19.82 16.59
C HIS A 240 -13.03 -19.25 15.20
N LYS A 241 -13.66 -19.78 14.16
CA LYS A 241 -13.52 -19.26 12.80
C LYS A 241 -13.98 -17.81 12.71
N ASN A 242 -15.16 -17.50 13.24
CA ASN A 242 -15.70 -16.14 13.24
C ASN A 242 -14.85 -15.17 14.07
N SER A 243 -14.35 -15.61 15.23
CA SER A 243 -13.41 -14.84 16.04
C SER A 243 -12.15 -14.49 15.26
N PHE A 244 -11.56 -15.46 14.56
CA PHE A 244 -10.40 -15.21 13.70
C PHE A 244 -10.73 -14.24 12.57
N ASP A 245 -11.73 -14.56 11.74
CA ASP A 245 -12.06 -13.77 10.55
C ASP A 245 -12.37 -12.31 10.90
N THR A 246 -13.16 -12.07 11.94
CA THR A 246 -13.52 -10.72 12.39
C THR A 246 -12.30 -9.97 12.92
N ALA A 247 -11.45 -10.64 13.71
CA ALA A 247 -10.31 -9.99 14.33
C ALA A 247 -9.22 -9.62 13.31
N ILE A 248 -9.04 -10.43 12.26
CA ILE A 248 -8.10 -10.13 11.16
C ILE A 248 -8.46 -8.84 10.42
N LEU A 249 -9.75 -8.49 10.29
CA LEU A 249 -10.17 -7.25 9.63
C LEU A 249 -9.58 -5.99 10.29
N GLN A 250 -9.31 -6.04 11.60
CA GLN A 250 -8.68 -4.94 12.34
C GLN A 250 -7.24 -4.67 11.88
N ARG A 251 -6.60 -5.65 11.24
CA ARG A 251 -5.19 -5.61 10.84
C ARG A 251 -4.98 -5.83 9.33
N MET A 252 -6.06 -5.97 8.58
CA MET A 252 -6.06 -6.30 7.16
C MET A 252 -5.44 -5.16 6.33
N TYR A 253 -4.55 -5.51 5.41
CA TYR A 253 -4.04 -4.57 4.41
C TYR A 253 -5.17 -4.22 3.39
N PRO A 254 -5.18 -3.00 2.81
CA PRO A 254 -6.03 -2.63 1.71
C PRO A 254 -5.92 -3.70 0.64
N ALA A 255 -7.05 -4.01 0.01
CA ALA A 255 -7.06 -4.93 -1.13
C ALA A 255 -6.04 -4.50 -2.21
N THR A 256 -5.79 -3.19 -2.32
CA THR A 256 -4.79 -2.61 -3.22
C THR A 256 -3.35 -2.64 -2.70
N TRP A 257 -3.02 -3.29 -1.60
CA TRP A 257 -1.62 -3.56 -1.20
C TRP A 257 -1.14 -4.97 -1.57
N GLY A 258 -2.03 -5.72 -2.23
CA GLY A 258 -1.70 -6.86 -3.09
C GLY A 258 -1.61 -8.18 -2.38
N THR A 259 -1.28 -9.18 -3.16
CA THR A 259 -1.20 -10.57 -2.70
C THR A 259 0.10 -10.77 -1.94
N TRP A 260 0.05 -11.59 -0.90
CA TRP A 260 1.26 -12.16 -0.32
C TRP A 260 1.96 -13.03 -1.37
N LEU A 261 3.15 -12.61 -1.80
CA LEU A 261 4.04 -13.38 -2.67
C LEU A 261 5.14 -13.91 -1.76
N GLY A 262 5.01 -15.15 -1.29
CA GLY A 262 5.95 -15.73 -0.33
C GLY A 262 7.40 -15.59 -0.78
N TYR A 263 8.20 -14.92 0.04
CA TYR A 263 9.66 -14.96 0.00
C TYR A 263 10.15 -15.67 1.26
#